data_AF-A0A1I7UNR3-F1
#
_entry.id   AF-A0A1I7UNR3-F1
#
_cell.length_a   1.000
_cell.length_b   1.000
_cell.length_c   1.000
_cell.angle_alpha   90.00
_cell.angle_beta   90.00
_cell.angle_gamma   90.00
#
_symmetry.space_group_name_H-M   'P 1'
#
loop_
_entity.id
_entity.type
_entity.pdbx_description
1 polymer ?
#
loop_
_entity_poly.entity_id
_entity_poly.type
_entity_poly.pdbx_seq_one_letter_code
_entity_poly.pdbx_strand_id
1 'polypeptide(L)'
;MLEKDKIKEDKQKAIREKQEAIEREKREKEETEAKQKEESERKAKEEKEKEKKEREIAKKAMAQQRKRLKKLAEEAGHWTENPRDKLTEMERIERICYGFSVDQLRELCERVETLSIATDVQQALTDAERLKKEGAKVTIPEDKNKENEKQVEKETWTSEEIQLLVKASNTFPPGTVERWVQIADYINEHRKNSTSLPPKTEKQVIKQCKAVQTMNVKLPSTTQNQLGTALPDEDVWSAAEQKTLEEAIKKHPASDPERWEKISTDVGTKTKKACIRRFKYLVQMVKNKK
;
A
#
# COMPACT_ATOMS: atom_id res chain seq x y z
N MET A 1 30.95 -73.43 15.68
CA MET A 1 30.06 -72.83 14.66
C MET A 1 28.89 -72.09 15.32
N LEU A 2 28.14 -72.76 16.21
CA LEU A 2 26.95 -72.22 16.91
C LEU A 2 27.10 -70.83 17.57
N GLU A 3 28.26 -70.51 18.15
CA GLU A 3 28.45 -69.24 18.90
C GLU A 3 28.67 -68.02 18.00
N LYS A 4 29.26 -68.20 16.82
CA LYS A 4 29.41 -67.12 15.82
C LYS A 4 28.08 -66.76 15.17
N ASP A 5 27.21 -67.75 14.99
CA ASP A 5 25.86 -67.54 14.43
C ASP A 5 24.97 -66.78 15.41
N LYS A 6 25.03 -67.12 16.71
CA LYS A 6 24.30 -66.42 17.77
C LYS A 6 24.71 -64.94 17.90
N ILE A 7 26.00 -64.63 17.85
CA ILE A 7 26.52 -63.24 17.85
C ILE A 7 26.04 -62.44 16.62
N LYS A 8 25.93 -63.10 15.46
CA LYS A 8 25.44 -62.46 14.23
C LYS A 8 23.94 -62.18 14.31
N GLU A 9 23.17 -63.11 14.85
CA GLU A 9 21.72 -62.98 15.07
C GLU A 9 21.39 -61.87 16.08
N ASP A 10 22.11 -61.80 17.20
CA ASP A 10 21.96 -60.75 18.22
C ASP A 10 22.28 -59.35 17.66
N LYS A 11 23.35 -59.22 16.84
CA LYS A 11 23.67 -57.97 16.14
C LYS A 11 22.58 -57.57 15.15
N GLN A 12 22.02 -58.53 14.42
CA GLN A 12 20.97 -58.28 13.43
C GLN A 12 19.65 -57.87 14.10
N LYS A 13 19.33 -58.46 15.25
CA LYS A 13 18.21 -58.07 16.11
C LYS A 13 18.37 -56.66 16.68
N ALA A 14 19.56 -56.32 17.19
CA ALA A 14 19.86 -54.98 17.70
C ALA A 14 19.79 -53.88 16.61
N ILE A 15 20.22 -54.19 15.38
CA ILE A 15 20.07 -53.26 14.24
C ILE A 15 18.60 -53.05 13.89
N ARG A 16 17.79 -54.12 13.85
CA ARG A 16 16.36 -54.05 13.57
C ARG A 16 15.61 -53.24 14.64
N GLU A 17 15.87 -53.51 15.92
CA GLU A 17 15.27 -52.75 17.03
C GLU A 17 15.64 -51.26 16.98
N LYS A 18 16.90 -50.93 16.63
CA LYS A 18 17.33 -49.53 16.47
C LYS A 18 16.66 -48.85 15.27
N GLN A 19 16.48 -49.54 14.14
CA GLN A 19 15.76 -49.02 12.99
C GLN A 19 14.27 -48.81 13.29
N GLU A 20 13.63 -49.76 13.98
CA GLU A 20 12.24 -49.62 14.42
C GLU A 20 12.04 -48.46 15.41
N ALA A 21 13.01 -48.22 16.32
CA ALA A 21 12.96 -47.09 17.23
C ALA A 21 13.07 -45.74 16.51
N ILE A 22 14.01 -45.61 15.55
CA ILE A 22 14.17 -44.40 14.72
C ILE A 22 12.90 -44.15 13.88
N GLU A 23 12.31 -45.20 13.31
CA GLU A 23 11.09 -45.07 12.52
C GLU A 23 9.89 -44.67 13.39
N ARG A 24 9.78 -45.20 14.61
CA ARG A 24 8.73 -44.83 15.57
C ARG A 24 8.85 -43.36 15.98
N GLU A 25 10.05 -42.90 16.32
CA GLU A 25 10.32 -41.50 16.68
C GLU A 25 10.02 -40.55 15.50
N LYS A 26 10.39 -40.96 14.27
CA LYS A 26 10.05 -40.20 13.07
C LYS A 26 8.54 -40.09 12.84
N ARG A 27 7.79 -41.19 13.01
CA ARG A 27 6.32 -41.20 12.87
C ARG A 27 5.65 -40.33 13.93
N GLU A 28 6.12 -40.39 15.19
CA GLU A 28 5.59 -39.57 16.27
C GLU A 28 5.87 -38.06 16.05
N LYS A 29 7.07 -37.73 15.57
CA LYS A 29 7.41 -36.36 15.17
C LYS A 29 6.55 -35.86 14.00
N GLU A 30 6.33 -36.70 12.99
CA GLU A 30 5.48 -36.35 11.84
C GLU A 30 4.01 -36.17 12.25
N GLU A 31 3.49 -37.02 13.14
CA GLU A 31 2.13 -36.91 13.66
C GLU A 31 1.93 -35.65 14.52
N THR A 32 2.91 -35.31 15.37
CA THR A 32 2.85 -34.09 16.19
C THR A 32 2.96 -32.82 15.34
N GLU A 33 3.86 -32.80 14.33
CA GLU A 33 3.94 -31.69 13.36
C GLU A 33 2.66 -31.56 12.54
N ALA A 34 2.05 -32.68 12.11
CA ALA A 34 0.78 -32.68 11.39
C ALA A 34 -0.37 -32.11 12.24
N LYS A 35 -0.49 -32.53 13.51
CA LYS A 35 -1.49 -32.01 14.45
C LYS A 35 -1.30 -30.52 14.73
N GLN A 36 -0.06 -30.08 14.94
CA GLN A 36 0.25 -28.65 15.14
C GLN A 36 -0.09 -27.82 13.91
N LYS A 37 0.25 -28.32 12.72
CA LYS A 37 -0.07 -27.66 11.45
C LYS A 37 -1.59 -27.54 11.26
N GLU A 38 -2.34 -28.64 11.45
CA GLU A 38 -3.80 -28.65 11.35
C GLU A 38 -4.46 -27.66 12.33
N GLU A 39 -4.00 -27.63 13.58
CA GLU A 39 -4.53 -26.70 14.59
C GLU A 39 -4.22 -25.24 14.22
N SER A 40 -3.01 -24.97 13.72
CA SER A 40 -2.61 -23.63 13.26
C SER A 40 -3.43 -23.15 12.07
N GLU A 41 -3.71 -24.04 11.11
CA GLU A 41 -4.53 -23.74 9.94
C GLU A 41 -5.99 -23.50 10.34
N ARG A 42 -6.52 -24.27 11.30
CA ARG A 42 -7.88 -24.06 11.84
C ARG A 42 -8.01 -22.71 12.53
N LYS A 43 -7.06 -22.37 13.42
CA LYS A 43 -7.01 -21.07 14.12
C LYS A 43 -6.89 -19.91 13.12
N ALA A 44 -6.00 -20.03 12.12
CA ALA A 44 -5.84 -19.00 11.09
C ALA A 44 -7.10 -18.83 10.22
N LYS A 45 -7.85 -19.91 9.96
CA LYS A 45 -9.12 -19.85 9.22
C LYS A 45 -10.22 -19.16 10.04
N GLU A 46 -10.32 -19.50 11.33
CA GLU A 46 -11.29 -18.89 12.25
C GLU A 46 -11.02 -17.39 12.46
N GLU A 47 -9.76 -17.00 12.63
CA GLU A 47 -9.36 -15.59 12.77
C GLU A 47 -9.68 -14.78 11.50
N LYS A 48 -9.37 -15.33 10.31
CA LYS A 48 -9.74 -14.70 9.03
C LYS A 48 -11.25 -14.55 8.86
N GLU A 49 -12.03 -15.54 9.30
CA GLU A 49 -13.49 -15.47 9.23
C GLU A 49 -14.05 -14.42 10.20
N LYS A 50 -13.49 -14.35 11.42
CA LYS A 50 -13.84 -13.34 12.42
C LYS A 50 -13.51 -11.93 11.93
N GLU A 51 -12.31 -11.70 11.41
CA GLU A 51 -11.90 -10.41 10.84
C GLU A 51 -12.82 -9.99 9.68
N LYS A 52 -13.19 -10.93 8.80
CA LYS A 52 -14.13 -10.66 7.71
C LYS A 52 -15.51 -10.27 8.23
N LYS A 53 -16.04 -10.97 9.24
CA LYS A 53 -17.33 -10.66 9.87
C LYS A 53 -17.31 -9.28 10.54
N GLU A 54 -16.26 -8.97 11.30
CA GLU A 54 -16.09 -7.67 11.96
C GLU A 54 -15.99 -6.52 10.95
N ARG A 55 -15.24 -6.71 9.86
CA ARG A 55 -15.13 -5.71 8.79
C ARG A 55 -16.46 -5.45 8.10
N GLU A 56 -17.25 -6.49 7.83
CA GLU A 56 -18.58 -6.34 7.23
C GLU A 56 -19.57 -5.64 8.19
N ILE A 57 -19.52 -5.95 9.50
CA ILE A 57 -20.31 -5.24 10.51
C ILE A 57 -19.93 -3.76 10.56
N ALA A 58 -18.63 -3.45 10.62
CA ALA A 58 -18.14 -2.07 10.65
C ALA A 58 -18.54 -1.28 9.38
N LYS A 59 -18.47 -1.91 8.19
CA LYS A 59 -18.90 -1.30 6.93
C LYS A 59 -20.40 -1.01 6.92
N LYS A 60 -21.22 -1.95 7.41
CA LYS A 60 -22.68 -1.76 7.53
C LYS A 60 -23.02 -0.66 8.53
N ALA A 61 -22.36 -0.62 9.68
CA ALA A 61 -22.55 0.45 10.67
C ALA A 61 -22.21 1.83 10.10
N MET A 62 -21.07 1.96 9.39
CA MET A 62 -20.72 3.19 8.68
C MET A 62 -21.78 3.62 7.66
N ALA A 63 -22.20 2.68 6.82
CA ALA A 63 -23.20 2.95 5.79
C ALA A 63 -24.55 3.39 6.39
N GLN A 64 -24.95 2.76 7.50
CA GLN A 64 -26.16 3.11 8.23
C GLN A 64 -26.10 4.54 8.79
N GLN A 65 -25.02 4.93 9.48
CA GLN A 65 -24.91 6.28 10.04
C GLN A 65 -24.81 7.36 8.97
N ARG A 66 -24.09 7.10 7.86
CA ARG A 66 -24.08 8.01 6.70
C ARG A 66 -25.48 8.21 6.12
N LYS A 67 -26.22 7.11 5.93
CA LYS A 67 -27.59 7.16 5.43
C LYS A 67 -28.50 7.94 6.39
N ARG A 68 -28.35 7.73 7.70
CA ARG A 68 -29.11 8.44 8.74
C ARG A 68 -28.88 9.95 8.67
N LEU A 69 -27.62 10.40 8.67
CA LEU A 69 -27.30 11.83 8.61
C LEU A 69 -27.81 12.49 7.32
N LYS A 70 -27.61 11.84 6.16
CA LYS A 70 -28.10 12.34 4.87
C LYS A 70 -29.63 12.47 4.86
N LYS A 71 -30.32 11.45 5.38
CA LYS A 71 -31.79 11.47 5.49
C LYS A 71 -32.27 12.63 6.37
N LEU A 72 -31.67 12.83 7.54
CA LEU A 72 -32.01 13.96 8.43
C LEU A 72 -31.82 15.31 7.73
N ALA A 73 -30.72 15.47 7.00
CA ALA A 73 -30.46 16.69 6.24
C ALA A 73 -31.45 16.91 5.10
N GLU A 74 -31.79 15.87 4.34
CA GLU A 74 -32.77 15.94 3.26
C GLU A 74 -34.17 16.30 3.77
N GLU A 75 -34.64 15.63 4.84
CA GLU A 75 -35.95 15.88 5.46
C GLU A 75 -36.08 17.30 6.02
N ALA A 76 -34.99 17.86 6.57
CA ALA A 76 -34.96 19.22 7.10
C ALA A 76 -34.63 20.30 6.05
N GLY A 77 -34.54 19.95 4.76
CA GLY A 77 -34.17 20.91 3.72
C GLY A 77 -32.75 21.46 3.87
N HIS A 78 -31.85 20.71 4.53
CA HIS A 78 -30.48 21.09 4.90
C HIS A 78 -30.40 22.25 5.88
N TRP A 79 -31.46 22.46 6.66
CA TRP A 79 -31.55 23.49 7.70
C TRP A 79 -31.27 24.90 7.17
N THR A 80 -31.56 25.16 5.89
CA THR A 80 -31.43 26.48 5.27
C THR A 80 -32.44 26.69 4.15
N GLU A 81 -32.99 27.90 4.07
CA GLU A 81 -33.93 28.32 3.02
C GLU A 81 -33.21 28.97 1.84
N ASN A 82 -31.95 29.40 2.02
CA ASN A 82 -31.17 30.06 0.98
C ASN A 82 -30.52 29.03 0.04
N PRO A 83 -30.82 29.05 -1.28
CA PRO A 83 -30.24 28.11 -2.24
C PRO A 83 -28.70 28.08 -2.27
N ARG A 84 -28.04 29.21 -2.00
CA ARG A 84 -26.58 29.30 -1.96
C ARG A 84 -26.00 28.54 -0.77
N ASP A 85 -26.63 28.69 0.38
CA ASP A 85 -26.19 28.04 1.63
C ASP A 85 -26.53 26.55 1.58
N LYS A 86 -27.62 26.18 0.91
CA LYS A 86 -28.01 24.77 0.72
C LYS A 86 -26.92 23.92 0.08
N LEU A 87 -26.26 24.44 -0.97
CA LEU A 87 -25.12 23.73 -1.58
C LEU A 87 -23.95 23.56 -0.60
N THR A 88 -23.67 24.61 0.19
CA THR A 88 -22.60 24.58 1.20
C THR A 88 -22.90 23.55 2.29
N GLU A 89 -24.14 23.48 2.76
CA GLU A 89 -24.58 22.48 3.74
C GLU A 89 -24.60 21.06 3.16
N MET A 90 -24.99 20.87 1.89
CA MET A 90 -24.87 19.58 1.20
C MET A 90 -23.42 19.07 1.17
N GLU A 91 -22.48 19.93 0.75
CA GLU A 91 -21.06 19.58 0.73
C GLU A 91 -20.50 19.31 2.12
N ARG A 92 -20.99 20.05 3.12
CA ARG A 92 -20.65 19.85 4.53
C ARG A 92 -21.09 18.47 5.03
N ILE A 93 -22.31 18.06 4.74
CA ILE A 93 -22.83 16.74 5.12
C ILE A 93 -22.01 15.62 4.47
N GLU A 94 -21.64 15.75 3.20
CA GLU A 94 -20.74 14.79 2.55
C GLU A 94 -19.36 14.75 3.24
N ARG A 95 -18.75 15.90 3.50
CA ARG A 95 -17.46 15.99 4.20
C ARG A 95 -17.48 15.33 5.57
N ILE A 96 -18.57 15.51 6.32
CA ILE A 96 -18.80 14.87 7.62
C ILE A 96 -18.93 13.35 7.43
N CYS A 97 -19.78 12.90 6.50
CA CYS A 97 -19.95 11.48 6.17
C CYS A 97 -18.64 10.77 5.81
N TYR A 98 -17.76 11.43 5.06
CA TYR A 98 -16.48 10.84 4.65
C TYR A 98 -15.42 10.89 5.73
N GLY A 99 -15.41 11.93 6.55
CA GLY A 99 -14.31 12.16 7.45
C GLY A 99 -14.51 11.67 8.88
N PHE A 100 -15.74 11.43 9.34
CA PHE A 100 -16.02 11.06 10.73
C PHE A 100 -15.96 9.54 10.94
N SER A 101 -15.64 9.11 12.16
CA SER A 101 -15.77 7.70 12.57
C SER A 101 -17.25 7.32 12.76
N VAL A 102 -17.52 6.01 12.87
CA VAL A 102 -18.88 5.50 13.14
C VAL A 102 -19.46 6.10 14.42
N ASP A 103 -18.67 6.14 15.49
CA ASP A 103 -19.10 6.66 16.79
C ASP A 103 -19.36 8.16 16.73
N GLN A 104 -18.48 8.93 16.09
CA GLN A 104 -18.68 10.37 15.93
C GLN A 104 -19.93 10.69 15.08
N LEU A 105 -20.19 9.90 14.02
CA LEU A 105 -21.42 10.05 13.23
C LEU A 105 -22.66 9.66 14.04
N ARG A 106 -22.59 8.59 14.84
CA ARG A 106 -23.70 8.15 15.71
C ARG A 106 -24.07 9.25 16.70
N GLU A 107 -23.10 9.76 17.45
CA GLU A 107 -23.30 10.83 18.44
C GLU A 107 -23.82 12.11 17.78
N LEU A 108 -23.32 12.46 16.59
CA LEU A 108 -23.80 13.61 15.86
C LEU A 108 -25.26 13.43 15.41
N CYS A 109 -25.62 12.26 14.87
CA CYS A 109 -27.01 11.98 14.47
C CYS A 109 -27.95 12.06 15.68
N GLU A 110 -27.57 11.46 16.81
CA GLU A 110 -28.36 11.52 18.05
C GLU A 110 -28.55 12.97 18.52
N ARG A 111 -27.48 13.78 18.49
CA ARG A 111 -27.58 15.21 18.84
C ARG A 111 -28.48 15.97 17.88
N VAL A 112 -28.33 15.78 16.57
CA VAL A 112 -29.13 16.48 15.56
C VAL A 112 -30.62 16.16 15.70
N GLU A 113 -30.98 14.91 16.02
CA GLU A 113 -32.37 14.48 16.23
C GLU A 113 -33.05 15.15 17.43
N THR A 114 -32.27 15.59 18.42
CA THR A 114 -32.81 16.30 19.60
C THR A 114 -33.03 17.79 19.37
N LEU A 115 -32.52 18.34 18.25
CA LEU A 115 -32.56 19.77 17.97
C LEU A 115 -33.69 20.09 16.99
N SER A 116 -34.53 21.07 17.34
CA SER A 116 -35.65 21.52 16.53
C SER A 116 -35.37 22.81 15.76
N ILE A 117 -34.33 23.55 16.14
CA ILE A 117 -33.98 24.85 15.56
C ILE A 117 -32.81 24.68 14.58
N ALA A 118 -32.99 25.18 13.35
CA ALA A 118 -32.01 25.06 12.27
C ALA A 118 -30.62 25.63 12.64
N THR A 119 -30.57 26.77 13.33
CA THR A 119 -29.32 27.39 13.79
C THR A 119 -28.57 26.53 14.80
N ASP A 120 -29.29 25.86 15.69
CA ASP A 120 -28.68 24.98 16.70
C ASP A 120 -28.12 23.73 16.05
N VAL A 121 -28.79 23.20 15.03
CA VAL A 121 -28.26 22.09 14.22
C VAL A 121 -26.99 22.51 13.49
N GLN A 122 -26.99 23.67 12.84
CA GLN A 122 -25.80 24.20 12.16
C GLN A 122 -24.63 24.43 13.14
N GLN A 123 -24.92 24.88 14.36
CA GLN A 123 -23.92 25.01 15.42
C GLN A 123 -23.39 23.65 15.88
N ALA A 124 -24.26 22.65 16.05
CA ALA A 124 -23.85 21.29 16.40
C ALA A 124 -22.95 20.66 15.34
N LEU A 125 -23.24 20.85 14.04
CA LEU A 125 -22.37 20.43 12.95
C LEU A 125 -21.00 21.15 13.00
N THR A 126 -21.00 22.43 13.38
CA THR A 126 -19.77 23.25 13.50
C THR A 126 -18.89 22.78 14.64
N ASP A 127 -19.48 22.56 15.81
CA ASP A 127 -18.78 22.06 16.98
C ASP A 127 -18.22 20.65 16.72
N ALA A 128 -18.96 19.80 16.03
CA ALA A 128 -18.51 18.47 15.66
C ALA A 128 -17.28 18.51 14.73
N GLU A 129 -17.28 19.39 13.72
CA GLU A 129 -16.12 19.60 12.84
C GLU A 129 -14.92 20.21 13.60
N ARG A 130 -15.16 21.10 14.57
CA ARG A 130 -14.12 21.69 15.42
C ARG A 130 -13.48 20.63 16.32
N LEU A 131 -14.28 19.88 17.07
CA LEU A 131 -13.82 18.80 17.95
C LEU A 131 -13.00 17.76 17.19
N LYS A 132 -13.40 17.45 15.96
CA LYS A 132 -12.64 16.56 15.09
C LYS A 132 -11.28 17.14 14.68
N LYS A 133 -11.21 18.44 14.36
CA LYS A 133 -9.93 19.12 14.06
C LYS A 133 -9.03 19.22 15.29
N GLU A 134 -9.60 19.43 16.47
CA GLU A 134 -8.89 19.47 17.74
C GLU A 134 -8.35 18.09 18.12
N GLY A 135 -9.14 17.02 18.00
CA GLY A 135 -8.67 15.65 18.18
C GLY A 135 -7.58 15.23 17.18
N ALA A 136 -7.62 15.79 15.95
CA ALA A 136 -6.56 15.62 14.97
C ALA A 136 -5.28 16.44 15.27
N LYS A 137 -5.38 17.51 16.06
CA LYS A 137 -4.21 18.29 16.54
C LYS A 137 -3.58 17.68 17.79
N VAL A 138 -4.38 17.12 18.70
CA VAL A 138 -3.89 16.45 19.93
C VAL A 138 -3.14 15.14 19.61
N THR A 139 -3.38 14.54 18.44
CA THR A 139 -2.64 13.37 17.93
C THR A 139 -1.31 13.71 17.25
N ILE A 140 -0.87 14.97 17.28
CA ILE A 140 0.50 15.37 17.00
C ILE A 140 1.16 15.60 18.37
N PRO A 141 1.95 14.65 18.90
CA PRO A 141 2.77 14.94 20.06
C PRO A 141 3.82 15.97 19.66
N GLU A 142 3.68 17.21 20.14
CA GLU A 142 4.87 17.97 20.54
C GLU A 142 5.46 17.22 21.72
N ASP A 143 6.33 16.24 21.46
CA ASP A 143 7.01 15.54 22.55
C ASP A 143 8.52 15.68 22.48
N LYS A 144 9.00 16.45 23.47
CA LYS A 144 10.35 16.36 23.97
C LYS A 144 10.47 15.04 24.74
N ASN A 145 11.12 14.07 24.09
CA ASN A 145 12.07 13.12 24.67
C ASN A 145 11.53 11.91 25.49
N LYS A 146 11.93 10.72 25.00
CA LYS A 146 12.07 9.40 25.68
C LYS A 146 10.78 8.72 26.17
N GLU A 147 10.53 7.42 26.00
CA GLU A 147 11.42 6.27 25.85
C GLU A 147 10.62 5.10 25.25
N ASN A 148 11.25 4.39 24.31
CA ASN A 148 11.20 2.95 24.06
C ASN A 148 9.89 2.15 24.32
N GLU A 149 9.07 1.93 23.28
CA GLU A 149 8.32 0.68 23.13
C GLU A 149 7.97 0.41 21.66
N LYS A 150 8.28 -0.81 21.20
CA LYS A 150 8.11 -1.28 19.82
C LYS A 150 6.63 -1.25 19.41
N GLN A 151 6.21 -0.20 18.71
CA GLN A 151 4.94 -0.16 18.00
C GLN A 151 5.16 -0.45 16.52
N VAL A 152 4.37 -1.40 16.02
CA VAL A 152 4.20 -1.67 14.59
C VAL A 152 3.62 -0.40 13.96
N GLU A 153 4.51 0.37 13.34
CA GLU A 153 4.27 1.72 12.82
C GLU A 153 3.22 1.68 11.72
N LYS A 154 2.08 2.32 12.00
CA LYS A 154 1.08 2.65 10.99
C LYS A 154 1.71 3.72 10.09
N GLU A 155 2.42 3.28 9.06
CA GLU A 155 3.19 4.08 8.09
C GLU A 155 2.40 5.32 7.62
N THR A 156 2.66 6.47 8.24
CA THR A 156 2.13 7.75 7.81
C THR A 156 3.07 8.32 6.74
N TRP A 157 2.55 8.42 5.52
CA TRP A 157 3.23 9.15 4.44
C TRP A 157 2.81 10.62 4.53
N THR A 158 3.79 11.50 4.67
CA THR A 158 3.57 12.94 4.68
C THR A 158 3.24 13.45 3.27
N SER A 159 2.59 14.62 3.20
CA SER A 159 2.30 15.27 1.91
C SER A 159 3.58 15.54 1.09
N GLU A 160 4.67 15.86 1.77
CA GLU A 160 6.00 16.05 1.15
C GLU A 160 6.56 14.74 0.57
N GLU A 161 6.53 13.64 1.32
CA GLU A 161 6.97 12.33 0.82
C GLU A 161 6.11 11.84 -0.36
N ILE A 162 4.81 12.15 -0.36
CA ILE A 162 3.93 11.86 -1.50
C ILE A 162 4.37 12.67 -2.72
N GLN A 163 4.69 13.95 -2.59
CA GLN A 163 5.20 14.76 -3.71
C GLN A 163 6.55 14.25 -4.23
N LEU A 164 7.47 13.87 -3.34
CA LEU A 164 8.75 13.25 -3.70
C LEU A 164 8.54 11.93 -4.43
N LEU A 165 7.59 11.10 -3.98
CA LEU A 165 7.21 9.85 -4.65
C LEU A 165 6.67 10.10 -6.05
N VAL A 166 5.81 11.10 -6.23
CA VAL A 166 5.27 11.47 -7.56
C VAL A 166 6.40 11.92 -8.48
N LYS A 167 7.24 12.85 -8.01
CA LYS A 167 8.37 13.37 -8.78
C LYS A 167 9.35 12.26 -9.15
N ALA A 168 9.74 11.41 -8.21
CA ALA A 168 10.61 10.27 -8.46
C ALA A 168 9.97 9.28 -9.45
N SER A 169 8.68 8.99 -9.31
CA SER A 169 7.98 8.07 -10.22
C SER A 169 7.95 8.57 -11.67
N ASN A 170 7.92 9.89 -11.88
CA ASN A 170 8.00 10.53 -13.19
C ASN A 170 9.45 10.61 -13.70
N THR A 171 10.41 10.85 -12.81
CA THR A 171 11.85 10.89 -13.14
C THR A 171 12.40 9.52 -13.50
N PHE A 172 11.89 8.46 -12.86
CA PHE A 172 12.30 7.08 -13.08
C PHE A 172 11.14 6.32 -13.73
N PRO A 173 11.02 6.25 -15.08
CA PRO A 173 9.88 5.62 -15.74
C PRO A 173 9.91 4.09 -15.60
N PRO A 174 8.76 3.41 -15.72
CA PRO A 174 8.66 1.95 -15.56
C PRO A 174 9.63 1.20 -16.50
N GLY A 175 10.13 0.05 -16.07
CA GLY A 175 10.90 -0.86 -16.93
C GLY A 175 12.03 -1.64 -16.25
N THR A 176 12.62 -1.15 -15.15
CA THR A 176 13.69 -1.87 -14.42
C THR A 176 13.28 -2.17 -12.98
N VAL A 177 13.75 -3.30 -12.42
CA VAL A 177 13.52 -3.66 -11.01
C VAL A 177 14.24 -2.69 -10.07
N GLU A 178 15.40 -2.19 -10.50
CA GLU A 178 16.16 -1.13 -9.81
C GLU A 178 15.40 0.19 -9.65
N ARG A 179 14.30 0.38 -10.39
CA ARG A 179 13.48 1.59 -10.30
C ARG A 179 13.02 1.86 -8.86
N TRP A 180 12.56 0.83 -8.16
CA TRP A 180 12.02 1.01 -6.82
C TRP A 180 13.09 1.36 -5.80
N VAL A 181 14.31 0.84 -6.00
CA VAL A 181 15.51 1.21 -5.22
C VAL A 181 15.79 2.70 -5.40
N GLN A 182 15.85 3.16 -6.66
CA GLN A 182 16.18 4.55 -6.97
C GLN A 182 15.10 5.54 -6.52
N ILE A 183 13.82 5.15 -6.59
CA ILE A 183 12.74 5.97 -6.05
C ILE A 183 12.84 6.05 -4.52
N ALA A 184 13.15 4.94 -3.85
CA ALA A 184 13.35 4.93 -2.40
C ALA A 184 14.54 5.80 -1.99
N ASP A 185 15.68 5.66 -2.66
CA ASP A 185 16.88 6.47 -2.43
C ASP A 185 16.58 7.96 -2.64
N TYR A 186 15.90 8.31 -3.73
CA TYR A 186 15.51 9.69 -4.02
C TYR A 186 14.65 10.29 -2.90
N ILE A 187 13.64 9.57 -2.43
CA ILE A 187 12.76 10.02 -1.34
C ILE A 187 13.57 10.19 -0.04
N ASN A 188 14.46 9.25 0.26
CA ASN A 188 15.27 9.28 1.47
C ASN A 188 16.29 10.42 1.45
N GLU A 189 16.88 10.72 0.31
CA GLU A 189 17.83 11.82 0.13
C GLU A 189 17.13 13.19 0.22
N HIS A 190 15.91 13.30 -0.31
CA HIS A 190 15.23 14.59 -0.47
C HIS A 190 14.20 14.93 0.60
N ARG A 191 13.90 14.02 1.55
CA ARG A 191 12.98 14.32 2.66
C ARG A 191 13.68 15.16 3.74
N LYS A 192 12.99 16.17 4.28
CA LYS A 192 13.55 17.10 5.28
C LYS A 192 14.01 16.43 6.58
N ASN A 193 13.39 15.31 6.95
CA ASN A 193 13.74 14.53 8.14
C ASN A 193 14.52 13.25 7.80
N SER A 194 15.39 13.30 6.77
CA SER A 194 16.19 12.16 6.30
C SER A 194 16.90 11.43 7.44
N THR A 195 17.53 12.17 8.35
CA THR A 195 18.33 11.65 9.46
C THR A 195 17.51 11.19 10.67
N SER A 196 16.28 11.67 10.84
CA SER A 196 15.48 11.43 12.07
C SER A 196 14.48 10.27 11.93
N LEU A 197 14.22 9.79 10.73
CA LEU A 197 13.23 8.74 10.45
C LEU A 197 13.92 7.52 9.84
N PRO A 198 13.34 6.31 9.92
CA PRO A 198 13.85 5.16 9.19
C PRO A 198 13.76 5.40 7.68
N PRO A 199 14.75 4.98 6.87
CA PRO A 199 14.69 5.13 5.42
C PRO A 199 13.53 4.33 4.84
N LYS A 200 12.81 4.93 3.88
CA LYS A 200 11.77 4.26 3.11
C LYS A 200 12.40 3.16 2.26
N THR A 201 11.78 1.98 2.26
CA THR A 201 12.20 0.82 1.48
C THR A 201 11.46 0.74 0.15
N GLU A 202 12.00 -0.02 -0.79
CA GLU A 202 11.36 -0.33 -2.08
C GLU A 202 9.94 -0.86 -1.92
N LYS A 203 9.72 -1.74 -0.93
CA LYS A 203 8.41 -2.33 -0.64
C LYS A 203 7.41 -1.26 -0.20
N GLN A 204 7.85 -0.31 0.62
CA GLN A 204 7.01 0.81 1.08
C GLN A 204 6.66 1.74 -0.08
N VAL A 205 7.64 2.04 -0.93
CA VAL A 205 7.44 2.85 -2.14
C VAL A 205 6.42 2.21 -3.09
N ILE A 206 6.55 0.90 -3.36
CA ILE A 206 5.61 0.17 -4.23
C ILE A 206 4.19 0.20 -3.64
N LYS A 207 4.06 -0.10 -2.35
CA LYS A 207 2.78 -0.10 -1.63
C LYS A 207 2.12 1.27 -1.68
N GLN A 208 2.88 2.33 -1.44
CA GLN A 208 2.37 3.69 -1.48
C GLN A 208 2.01 4.15 -2.89
N CYS A 209 2.82 3.82 -3.89
CA CYS A 209 2.54 4.14 -5.28
C CYS A 209 1.19 3.55 -5.72
N LYS A 210 0.91 2.29 -5.34
CA LYS A 210 -0.41 1.65 -5.57
C LYS A 210 -1.55 2.35 -4.82
N ALA A 211 -1.33 2.74 -3.56
CA ALA A 211 -2.34 3.45 -2.76
C ALA A 211 -2.67 4.85 -3.33
N VAL A 212 -1.66 5.57 -3.81
CA VAL A 212 -1.82 6.89 -4.46
C VAL A 212 -2.46 6.77 -5.85
N GLN A 213 -2.29 5.65 -6.56
CA GLN A 213 -2.99 5.41 -7.82
C GLN A 213 -4.48 5.06 -7.63
N THR A 214 -4.84 4.38 -6.55
CA THR A 214 -6.24 4.01 -6.27
C THR A 214 -7.05 5.16 -5.69
N MET A 215 -6.40 6.06 -4.94
CA MET A 215 -6.99 7.31 -4.50
C MET A 215 -6.71 8.34 -5.58
N ASN A 216 -7.70 8.77 -6.36
CA ASN A 216 -7.55 9.70 -7.49
C ASN A 216 -7.19 11.15 -7.02
N VAL A 217 -6.19 11.32 -6.15
CA VAL A 217 -5.91 12.54 -5.37
C VAL A 217 -5.58 13.68 -6.34
N LYS A 218 -6.53 14.60 -6.53
CA LYS A 218 -6.30 15.88 -7.17
C LYS A 218 -5.47 16.75 -6.23
N LEU A 219 -4.14 16.67 -6.32
CA LEU A 219 -3.25 17.65 -5.69
C LEU A 219 -3.39 19.01 -6.41
N PRO A 220 -3.13 20.14 -5.72
CA PRO A 220 -3.22 21.47 -6.32
C PRO A 220 -2.32 21.58 -7.56
N SER A 221 -2.91 22.13 -8.61
CA SER A 221 -2.36 22.21 -9.97
C SER A 221 -1.23 23.24 -10.05
N THR A 222 -0.03 22.85 -9.64
CA THR A 222 1.20 23.31 -10.27
C THR A 222 1.58 22.25 -11.30
N THR A 223 1.83 22.66 -12.54
CA THR A 223 1.81 21.93 -13.82
C THR A 223 2.78 20.72 -13.96
N GLN A 224 3.18 20.06 -12.88
CA GLN A 224 4.15 18.95 -12.90
C GLN A 224 3.77 17.74 -12.03
N ASN A 225 2.65 17.77 -11.31
CA ASN A 225 2.30 16.73 -10.33
C ASN A 225 1.03 15.94 -10.72
N GLN A 226 1.08 15.24 -11.85
CA GLN A 226 0.13 14.16 -12.13
C GLN A 226 0.87 12.82 -12.06
N LEU A 227 0.52 12.01 -11.06
CA LEU A 227 0.77 10.58 -11.08
C LEU A 227 -0.46 9.94 -11.70
N GLY A 228 -0.44 9.73 -13.01
CA GLY A 228 -1.56 9.10 -13.72
C GLY A 228 -2.22 9.92 -14.83
N THR A 229 -1.53 10.86 -15.48
CA THR A 229 -1.69 10.89 -16.93
C THR A 229 -0.84 9.77 -17.47
N ALA A 230 -1.46 8.87 -18.24
CA ALA A 230 -0.71 8.06 -19.17
C ALA A 230 0.31 8.98 -19.83
N LEU A 231 1.60 8.76 -19.53
CA LEU A 231 2.64 9.21 -20.45
C LEU A 231 2.21 8.70 -21.83
N PRO A 232 2.35 9.49 -22.90
CA PRO A 232 2.00 9.01 -24.24
C PRO A 232 2.54 7.59 -24.38
N ASP A 233 1.71 6.65 -24.85
CA ASP A 233 1.92 5.19 -24.81
C ASP A 233 3.37 4.77 -25.18
N GLU A 234 4.02 5.56 -26.03
CA GLU A 234 5.44 5.51 -26.36
C GLU A 234 6.44 5.45 -25.17
N ASP A 235 6.12 6.03 -24.01
CA ASP A 235 7.05 6.15 -22.86
C ASP A 235 6.76 5.14 -21.73
N VAL A 236 5.70 4.33 -21.85
CA VAL A 236 5.40 3.26 -20.88
C VAL A 236 6.12 1.97 -21.29
N TRP A 237 7.19 1.61 -20.58
CA TRP A 237 7.96 0.39 -20.83
C TRP A 237 7.62 -0.71 -19.82
N SER A 238 7.16 -1.85 -20.31
CA SER A 238 7.07 -3.08 -19.52
C SER A 238 8.46 -3.72 -19.33
N ALA A 239 8.57 -4.62 -18.35
CA ALA A 239 9.82 -5.35 -18.10
C ALA A 239 10.23 -6.23 -19.30
N ALA A 240 9.25 -6.78 -20.03
CA ALA A 240 9.49 -7.56 -21.24
C ALA A 240 10.08 -6.67 -22.36
N GLU A 241 9.46 -5.52 -22.62
CA GLU A 241 9.94 -4.57 -23.65
C GLU A 241 11.30 -3.99 -23.30
N GLN A 242 11.54 -3.68 -22.02
CA GLN A 242 12.85 -3.21 -21.55
C GLN A 242 13.93 -4.26 -21.78
N LYS A 243 13.64 -5.54 -21.47
CA LYS A 243 14.57 -6.65 -21.71
C LYS A 243 14.89 -6.79 -23.20
N THR A 244 13.86 -6.76 -24.05
CA THR A 244 14.05 -6.84 -25.50
C THR A 244 14.87 -5.66 -26.03
N LEU A 245 14.63 -4.45 -25.53
CA LEU A 245 15.42 -3.26 -25.88
C LEU A 245 16.91 -3.44 -25.52
N GLU A 246 17.21 -3.94 -24.32
CA GLU A 246 18.58 -4.18 -23.87
C GLU A 246 19.30 -5.25 -24.68
N GLU A 247 18.59 -6.33 -25.03
CA GLU A 247 19.10 -7.39 -25.92
C GLU A 247 19.36 -6.84 -27.33
N ALA A 248 18.44 -6.06 -27.88
CA ALA A 248 18.59 -5.43 -29.19
C ALA A 248 19.74 -4.40 -29.23
N ILE A 249 19.92 -3.61 -28.17
CA ILE A 249 21.03 -2.64 -28.04
C ILE A 249 22.39 -3.35 -28.02
N LYS A 250 22.47 -4.54 -27.43
CA LYS A 250 23.69 -5.37 -27.41
C LYS A 250 23.93 -6.04 -28.77
N LYS A 251 22.86 -6.51 -29.41
CA LYS A 251 22.90 -7.18 -30.73
C LYS A 251 23.29 -6.23 -31.86
N HIS A 252 22.82 -4.98 -31.80
CA HIS A 252 23.08 -3.97 -32.83
C HIS A 252 24.04 -2.88 -32.30
N PRO A 253 25.35 -2.92 -32.64
CA PRO A 253 26.35 -1.99 -32.12
C PRO A 253 26.22 -0.57 -32.68
N ALA A 254 26.85 0.41 -32.05
CA ALA A 254 26.80 1.82 -32.44
C ALA A 254 27.40 2.12 -33.83
N SER A 255 28.18 1.20 -34.39
CA SER A 255 28.76 1.28 -35.74
C SER A 255 27.77 0.97 -36.86
N ASP A 256 26.61 0.39 -36.54
CA ASP A 256 25.57 0.08 -37.53
C ASP A 256 24.72 1.35 -37.83
N PRO A 257 24.72 1.86 -39.08
CA PRO A 257 23.92 3.02 -39.47
C PRO A 257 22.41 2.80 -39.30
N GLU A 258 21.95 1.56 -39.43
CA GLU A 258 20.55 1.16 -39.32
C GLU A 258 20.17 0.62 -37.94
N ARG A 259 21.10 0.72 -36.97
CA ARG A 259 20.95 0.22 -35.60
C ARG A 259 19.57 0.46 -35.03
N TRP A 260 19.08 1.69 -35.09
CA TRP A 260 17.85 2.08 -34.43
C TRP A 260 16.59 1.53 -35.12
N GLU A 261 16.63 1.30 -36.44
CA GLU A 261 15.54 0.64 -37.18
C GLU A 261 15.45 -0.84 -36.77
N LYS A 262 16.60 -1.51 -36.68
CA LYS A 262 16.68 -2.92 -36.25
C LYS A 262 16.28 -3.06 -34.77
N ILE A 263 16.66 -2.13 -33.91
CA ILE A 263 16.25 -2.12 -32.50
C ILE A 263 14.74 -1.94 -32.36
N SER A 264 14.11 -1.00 -33.09
CA SER A 264 12.64 -0.87 -33.02
C SER A 264 11.93 -2.09 -33.59
N THR A 265 12.49 -2.71 -34.63
CA THR A 265 11.95 -3.96 -35.21
C THR A 265 12.02 -5.11 -34.21
N ASP A 266 13.16 -5.29 -33.53
CA ASP A 266 13.34 -6.33 -32.51
C ASP A 266 12.43 -6.10 -31.29
N VAL A 267 12.18 -4.84 -30.90
CA VAL A 267 11.25 -4.50 -29.80
C VAL A 267 9.78 -4.69 -30.21
N GLY A 268 9.43 -4.38 -31.46
CA GLY A 268 8.13 -4.64 -32.08
C GLY A 268 6.95 -3.78 -31.58
N THR A 269 6.95 -3.38 -30.30
CA THR A 269 5.87 -2.62 -29.67
C THR A 269 6.17 -1.13 -29.49
N LYS A 270 7.41 -0.69 -29.75
CA LYS A 270 7.87 0.70 -29.55
C LYS A 270 8.52 1.26 -30.81
N THR A 271 8.33 2.55 -31.04
CA THR A 271 8.91 3.24 -32.19
C THR A 271 10.42 3.48 -32.03
N LYS A 272 11.12 3.68 -33.15
CA LYS A 272 12.54 4.09 -33.18
C LYS A 272 12.84 5.25 -32.24
N LYS A 273 11.96 6.27 -32.23
CA LYS A 273 12.08 7.46 -31.39
C LYS A 273 11.97 7.12 -29.89
N ALA A 274 11.05 6.23 -29.52
CA ALA A 274 10.91 5.74 -28.15
C ALA A 274 12.15 4.95 -27.69
N CYS A 275 12.66 4.03 -28.53
CA CYS A 275 13.88 3.26 -28.25
C CYS A 275 15.11 4.18 -28.02
N ILE A 276 15.31 5.19 -28.87
CA ILE A 276 16.41 6.16 -28.74
C ILE A 276 16.28 6.97 -27.45
N ARG A 277 15.07 7.47 -27.14
CA ARG A 277 14.82 8.26 -25.92
C ARG A 277 15.12 7.43 -24.67
N ARG A 278 14.62 6.19 -24.65
CA ARG A 278 14.85 5.25 -23.55
C ARG A 278 16.34 4.91 -23.40
N PHE A 279 17.05 4.68 -24.50
CA PHE A 279 18.50 4.48 -24.48
C PHE A 279 19.26 5.67 -23.91
N LYS A 280 18.96 6.90 -24.34
CA LYS A 280 19.60 8.13 -23.81
C LYS A 280 19.39 8.26 -22.31
N TYR A 281 18.19 7.96 -21.83
CA TYR A 281 17.87 7.92 -20.41
C TYR A 281 18.74 6.90 -19.66
N LEU A 282 18.85 5.65 -20.17
CA LEU A 282 19.70 4.61 -19.57
C LEU A 282 21.18 5.03 -19.53
N VAL A 283 21.69 5.65 -20.59
CA VAL A 283 23.07 6.17 -20.63
C VAL A 283 23.27 7.26 -19.57
N GLN A 284 22.31 8.17 -19.40
CA GLN A 284 22.38 9.19 -18.35
C GLN A 284 22.40 8.56 -16.96
N MET A 285 21.56 7.55 -16.72
CA MET A 285 21.53 6.81 -15.45
C MET A 285 22.87 6.16 -15.11
N VAL A 286 23.54 5.54 -16.10
CA VAL A 286 24.86 4.93 -15.91
C VAL A 286 25.94 5.99 -15.64
N LYS A 287 25.86 7.14 -16.30
CA LYS A 287 26.79 8.26 -16.06
C LYS A 287 26.63 8.88 -14.67
N ASN A 288 25.40 9.00 -14.17
CA ASN A 288 25.12 9.55 -12.84
C ASN A 288 25.52 8.60 -11.68
N LYS A 289 25.79 7.32 -11.98
CA LYS A 289 26.27 6.32 -11.01
C LYS A 289 27.81 6.17 -10.99
N LYS A 290 28.54 6.94 -11.81
CA LYS A 290 30.01 7.02 -11.82
C LYS A 290 30.48 8.30 -11.17
#